data_AF-A0A813B044-F1
#
_entry.id   AF-A0A813B044-F1
#
_cell.length_a   1.000
_cell.length_b   1.000
_cell.length_c   1.000
_cell.angle_alpha   90.00
_cell.angle_beta   90.00
_cell.angle_gamma   90.00
#
_symmetry.space_group_name_H-M   'P 1'
#
loop_
_entity.id
_entity.type
_entity.pdbx_description
1 polymer ?
#
loop_
_entity_poly.entity_id
_entity_poly.type
_entity_poly.pdbx_seq_one_letter_code
_entity_poly.pdbx_strand_id
1 'polypeptide(L)'
;MECLTERTDAKRRNGYIAAATSKGKVTLATRPFSRGVDFSMPQEHTFVVIQTFLSSYASEERQLKGRTARQGRGGLYIQALCAVHLEGKFGFTEQDLKTLSTSTGEQTQRLLTSKQHEKTVSKMQGAAERRRAARVIEAETQRWGELLFKPNADISEKLKKLASWNASGSKVHYSVLLDISGSMYGESKRQMDRAFNRFRQELVQQEEKGSTTSVSVVLFNHEAQAELRGFWV
;
A
#
# COMPACT_ATOMS: atom_id res chain seq x y z
N MET A 1 -17.89 -2.08 27.16
CA MET A 1 -17.15 -1.13 26.30
C MET A 1 -17.10 -1.74 24.91
N GLU A 2 -17.47 -1.01 23.87
CA GLU A 2 -17.58 -1.56 22.50
C GLU A 2 -16.63 -0.82 21.57
N CYS A 3 -15.98 -1.54 20.65
CA CYS A 3 -15.00 -1.00 19.70
C CYS A 3 -15.59 -1.01 18.29
N LEU A 4 -15.81 0.19 17.76
CA LEU A 4 -16.38 0.42 16.44
C LEU A 4 -15.25 0.55 15.41
N THR A 5 -15.34 -0.26 14.37
CA THR A 5 -14.34 -0.35 13.29
C THR A 5 -15.04 -0.36 11.94
N GLU A 6 -14.31 -0.20 10.83
CA GLU A 6 -14.90 -0.31 9.47
C GLU A 6 -15.62 -1.65 9.22
N ARG A 7 -15.32 -2.67 10.02
CA ARG A 7 -15.91 -4.01 9.91
C ARG A 7 -17.22 -4.15 10.70
N THR A 8 -17.59 -3.14 11.48
CA THR A 8 -18.86 -3.13 12.21
C THR A 8 -20.02 -3.14 11.21
N ASP A 9 -20.94 -4.11 11.38
CA ASP A 9 -22.10 -4.26 10.51
C ASP A 9 -22.89 -2.95 10.38
N ALA A 10 -23.15 -2.56 9.13
CA ALA A 10 -23.88 -1.35 8.78
C ALA A 10 -25.26 -1.30 9.45
N LYS A 11 -25.94 -2.46 9.62
CA LYS A 11 -27.26 -2.52 10.27
C LYS A 11 -27.19 -2.18 11.76
N ARG A 12 -26.09 -2.52 12.44
CA ARG A 12 -25.88 -2.27 13.88
C ARG A 12 -25.25 -0.91 14.16
N ARG A 13 -24.61 -0.32 13.15
CA ARG A 13 -23.91 0.98 13.23
C ARG A 13 -24.74 2.07 13.89
N ASN A 14 -25.98 2.27 13.44
CA ASN A 14 -26.85 3.33 13.95
C ASN A 14 -27.20 3.11 15.43
N GLY A 15 -27.42 1.86 15.85
CA GLY A 15 -27.66 1.52 17.25
C GLY A 15 -26.46 1.85 18.14
N TYR A 16 -25.24 1.56 17.67
CA TYR A 16 -24.03 1.91 18.40
C TYR A 16 -23.79 3.41 18.49
N ILE A 17 -24.05 4.15 17.43
CA ILE A 17 -23.94 5.62 17.41
C ILE A 17 -24.93 6.25 18.40
N ALA A 18 -26.18 5.77 18.42
CA ALA A 18 -27.19 6.23 19.38
C ALA A 18 -26.82 5.86 20.83
N ALA A 19 -26.30 4.65 21.05
CA ALA A 19 -25.86 4.21 22.38
C ALA A 19 -24.61 4.96 22.87
N ALA A 20 -23.75 5.43 21.96
CA ALA A 20 -22.51 6.12 22.31
C ALA A 20 -22.73 7.44 23.05
N THR A 21 -23.89 8.06 22.90
CA THR A 21 -24.24 9.31 23.59
C THR A 21 -25.10 9.09 24.83
N SER A 22 -25.35 7.84 25.24
CA SER A 22 -26.10 7.53 26.46
C SER A 22 -25.23 7.69 27.72
N LYS A 23 -25.87 8.06 28.83
CA LYS A 23 -25.21 8.23 30.14
C LYS A 23 -24.45 6.97 30.55
N GLY A 24 -23.20 7.15 30.99
CA GLY A 24 -22.34 6.06 31.47
C GLY A 24 -21.81 5.13 30.39
N LYS A 25 -22.00 5.43 29.10
CA LYS A 25 -21.45 4.63 27.99
C LYS A 25 -20.09 5.15 27.55
N VAL A 26 -19.19 4.21 27.29
CA VAL A 26 -17.87 4.45 26.70
C VAL A 26 -17.79 3.64 25.41
N THR A 27 -17.53 4.34 24.31
CA THR A 27 -17.42 3.77 22.98
C THR A 27 -16.04 4.08 22.43
N LEU A 28 -15.31 3.05 22.00
CA LEU A 28 -14.07 3.22 21.27
C LEU A 28 -14.39 3.23 19.78
N ALA A 29 -13.85 4.19 19.05
CA ALA A 29 -14.01 4.26 17.60
C ALA A 29 -12.63 4.36 16.94
N THR A 30 -12.41 3.58 15.90
CA THR A 30 -11.22 3.74 15.07
C THR A 30 -11.30 5.06 14.30
N ARG A 31 -10.13 5.58 13.91
CA ARG A 31 -10.01 6.83 13.15
C ARG A 31 -10.93 6.88 11.91
N PRO A 32 -11.01 5.85 11.05
CA PRO A 32 -11.83 5.96 9.85
C PRO A 32 -13.34 5.77 10.13
N PHE A 33 -13.73 5.04 11.18
CA PHE A 33 -15.14 4.75 11.49
C PHE A 33 -15.94 6.02 11.81
N SER A 34 -15.30 6.96 12.50
CA SER A 34 -15.90 8.23 12.91
C SER A 34 -16.24 9.19 11.75
N ARG A 35 -15.84 8.87 10.51
CA ARG A 35 -16.11 9.72 9.34
C ARG A 35 -17.57 9.59 8.91
N GLY A 36 -18.25 10.72 8.76
CA GLY A 36 -19.67 10.75 8.36
C GLY A 36 -20.65 10.33 9.46
N VAL A 37 -20.18 10.09 10.69
CA VAL A 37 -21.03 9.70 11.83
C VAL A 37 -21.52 10.94 12.58
N ASP A 38 -22.83 11.09 12.73
CA ASP A 38 -23.42 12.15 13.56
C ASP A 38 -23.86 11.61 14.92
N PHE A 39 -23.58 12.35 15.99
CA PHE A 39 -23.94 11.99 17.35
C PHE A 39 -25.08 12.90 17.82
N SER A 40 -26.17 12.31 18.30
CA SER A 40 -27.24 13.07 18.93
C SER A 40 -26.78 13.55 20.30
N MET A 41 -26.63 14.87 20.45
CA MET A 41 -26.06 15.45 21.65
C MET A 41 -27.03 15.27 22.84
N PRO A 42 -26.59 14.71 23.97
CA PRO A 42 -27.45 14.53 25.15
C PRO A 42 -27.88 15.88 25.74
N GLN A 43 -29.04 15.90 26.43
CA GLN A 43 -29.54 17.10 27.14
C GLN A 43 -28.97 17.18 28.56
N GLU A 44 -28.95 16.05 29.24
CA GLU A 44 -28.81 16.00 30.69
C GLU A 44 -27.37 15.77 31.16
N HIS A 45 -26.44 15.55 30.23
CA HIS A 45 -25.06 15.27 30.57
C HIS A 45 -24.09 15.72 29.48
N THR A 46 -22.83 15.90 29.87
CA THR A 46 -21.76 16.31 28.96
C THR A 46 -21.32 15.14 28.09
N PHE A 47 -21.30 15.35 26.77
CA PHE A 47 -20.64 14.43 25.85
C PHE A 47 -19.16 14.78 25.75
N VAL A 48 -18.29 13.76 25.88
CA VAL A 48 -16.83 13.94 25.90
C VAL A 48 -16.22 13.14 24.77
N VAL A 49 -15.41 13.80 23.93
CA VAL A 49 -14.57 13.13 22.92
C VAL A 49 -13.12 13.15 23.39
N ILE A 50 -12.54 11.97 23.50
CA ILE A 50 -11.11 11.79 23.81
C ILE A 50 -10.41 11.34 22.54
N GLN A 51 -9.57 12.20 21.98
CA GLN A 51 -8.71 11.87 20.85
C GLN A 51 -7.37 11.34 21.37
N THR A 52 -7.03 10.09 21.02
CA THR A 52 -5.86 9.37 21.54
C THR A 52 -4.60 9.46 20.66
N PHE A 53 -4.62 10.31 19.64
CA PHE A 53 -3.53 10.49 18.68
C PHE A 53 -3.50 11.92 18.16
N LEU A 54 -2.36 12.42 17.69
CA LEU A 54 -2.32 13.71 16.99
C LEU A 54 -2.79 13.52 15.54
N SER A 55 -3.75 14.33 15.08
CA SER A 55 -4.23 14.27 13.69
C SER A 55 -3.15 14.77 12.75
N SER A 56 -3.00 14.15 11.57
CA SER A 56 -2.03 14.64 10.56
C SER A 56 -2.55 15.83 9.77
N TYR A 57 -3.84 16.12 9.84
CA TYR A 57 -4.50 17.22 9.13
C TYR A 57 -5.30 18.03 10.15
N ALA A 58 -5.16 19.35 10.12
CA ALA A 58 -5.94 20.24 11.00
C ALA A 58 -7.46 20.12 10.76
N SER A 59 -7.87 19.79 9.53
CA SER A 59 -9.28 19.56 9.19
C SER A 59 -9.89 18.36 9.91
N GLU A 60 -9.10 17.30 10.14
CA GLU A 60 -9.55 16.11 10.86
C GLU A 60 -9.76 16.40 12.35
N GLU A 61 -8.83 17.12 12.98
CA GLU A 61 -8.99 17.58 14.36
C GLU A 61 -10.22 18.49 14.52
N ARG A 62 -10.42 19.41 13.56
CA ARG A 62 -11.61 20.28 13.54
C ARG A 62 -12.91 19.46 13.42
N GLN A 63 -12.92 18.41 12.61
CA GLN A 63 -14.07 17.52 12.49
C GLN A 63 -14.35 16.75 13.79
N LEU A 64 -13.31 16.26 14.48
CA LEU A 64 -13.42 15.56 15.77
C LEU A 64 -13.94 16.50 16.87
N LYS A 65 -13.38 17.72 16.96
CA LYS A 65 -13.91 18.79 17.83
C LYS A 65 -15.37 19.11 17.50
N GLY A 66 -15.72 19.14 16.21
CA GLY A 66 -17.10 19.34 15.74
C GLY A 66 -18.07 18.20 16.07
N ARG A 67 -17.62 17.10 16.68
CA ARG A 67 -18.50 16.05 17.22
C ARG A 67 -18.94 16.32 18.66
N THR A 68 -18.28 17.22 19.40
CA THR A 68 -18.62 17.51 20.80
C THR A 68 -19.60 18.65 20.99
N ALA A 69 -19.80 19.53 20.00
CA ALA A 69 -20.64 20.72 20.15
C ALA A 69 -21.56 20.88 18.94
N ARG A 70 -22.64 20.09 18.90
CA ARG A 70 -23.68 20.16 17.86
C ARG A 70 -25.02 20.61 18.46
N GLN A 71 -25.88 21.18 17.60
CA GLN A 71 -27.24 21.56 17.97
C GLN A 71 -27.32 22.57 19.14
N GLY A 72 -26.35 23.48 19.22
CA GLY A 72 -26.28 24.50 20.28
C GLY A 72 -25.89 23.95 21.66
N ARG A 73 -25.48 22.69 21.76
CA ARG A 73 -25.08 22.06 23.03
C ARG A 73 -23.58 22.04 23.20
N GLY A 74 -23.14 22.24 24.44
CA GLY A 74 -21.74 22.10 24.81
C GLY A 74 -21.29 20.65 24.90
N GLY A 75 -19.98 20.45 24.80
CA GLY A 75 -19.33 19.17 25.08
C GLY A 75 -17.84 19.39 25.28
N LEU A 76 -17.18 18.37 25.80
CA LEU A 76 -15.77 18.45 26.17
C LEU A 76 -14.92 17.69 25.15
N TYR A 77 -13.81 18.30 24.74
CA TYR A 77 -12.83 17.69 23.86
C TYR A 77 -11.50 17.58 24.59
N ILE A 78 -10.91 16.39 24.60
CA ILE A 78 -9.64 16.10 25.27
C ILE A 78 -8.71 15.41 24.27
N GLN A 79 -7.44 15.80 24.27
CA GLN A 79 -6.38 15.06 23.57
C GLN A 79 -5.49 14.34 24.58
N ALA A 80 -5.41 13.02 24.46
CA ALA A 80 -4.53 12.17 25.24
C ALA A 80 -3.46 11.60 24.30
N LEU A 81 -2.24 12.13 24.36
CA LEU A 81 -1.20 11.85 23.38
C LEU A 81 -0.09 10.98 23.97
N CYS A 82 0.39 10.01 23.21
CA CYS A 82 1.51 9.15 23.58
C CYS A 82 2.83 9.72 23.03
N ALA A 83 3.82 9.92 23.91
CA ALA A 83 5.14 10.46 23.54
C ALA A 83 5.80 9.69 22.38
N VAL A 84 5.86 8.35 22.48
CA VAL A 84 6.45 7.48 21.43
C VAL A 84 5.78 7.68 20.08
N HIS A 85 4.46 7.92 20.05
CA HIS A 85 3.75 8.21 18.80
C HIS A 85 4.04 9.61 18.26
N LEU A 86 4.23 10.60 19.13
CA LEU A 86 4.61 11.95 18.73
C LEU A 86 6.00 11.97 18.11
N GLU A 87 6.97 11.30 18.73
CA GLU A 87 8.33 11.16 18.22
C GLU A 87 8.31 10.42 16.86
N GLY A 88 7.79 9.19 16.83
CA GLY A 88 7.86 8.34 15.63
C GLY A 88 7.02 8.82 14.44
N LYS A 89 5.91 9.55 14.66
CA LYS A 89 5.01 9.97 13.56
C LYS A 89 5.11 11.45 13.21
N PHE A 90 5.48 12.30 14.17
CA PHE A 90 5.47 13.75 14.02
C PHE A 90 6.85 14.40 14.27
N GLY A 91 7.88 13.62 14.59
CA GLY A 91 9.24 14.15 14.76
C GLY A 91 9.36 15.08 15.97
N PHE A 92 8.63 14.77 17.06
CA PHE A 92 8.88 15.43 18.34
C PHE A 92 10.24 15.01 18.87
N THR A 93 10.94 15.96 19.47
CA THR A 93 12.20 15.75 20.19
C THR A 93 11.93 15.62 21.69
N GLU A 94 12.92 15.14 22.46
CA GLU A 94 12.83 15.10 23.92
C GLU A 94 12.56 16.50 24.52
N GLN A 95 13.13 17.55 23.90
CA GLN A 95 12.89 18.93 24.32
C GLN A 95 11.44 19.36 24.05
N ASP A 96 10.88 19.01 22.90
CA ASP A 96 9.46 19.26 22.59
C ASP A 96 8.54 18.60 23.64
N LEU A 97 8.86 17.37 24.05
CA LEU A 97 8.09 16.64 25.07
C LEU A 97 8.20 17.29 26.45
N LYS A 98 9.38 17.76 26.84
CA LYS A 98 9.57 18.52 28.09
C LYS A 98 8.76 19.82 28.08
N THR A 99 8.74 20.52 26.94
CA THR A 99 7.89 21.70 26.75
C THR A 99 6.41 21.33 26.92
N LEU A 100 5.91 20.27 26.29
CA LEU A 100 4.51 19.83 26.48
C LEU A 100 4.14 19.56 27.94
N SER A 101 5.09 19.09 28.76
CA SER A 101 4.85 18.77 30.17
C SER A 101 4.89 19.96 31.13
N THR A 102 5.56 21.06 30.76
CA THR A 102 5.84 22.21 31.64
C THR A 102 5.20 23.51 31.18
N SER A 103 4.74 23.58 29.94
CA SER A 103 4.20 24.78 29.32
C SER A 103 2.73 25.05 29.64
N THR A 104 2.30 26.29 29.37
CA THR A 104 0.88 26.67 29.42
C THR A 104 0.08 26.03 28.28
N GLY A 105 -1.25 26.06 28.38
CA GLY A 105 -2.14 25.52 27.35
C GLY A 105 -1.94 26.17 25.97
N GLU A 106 -1.64 27.47 25.92
CA GLU A 106 -1.42 28.17 24.65
C GLU A 106 -0.12 27.75 23.96
N GLN A 107 0.98 27.66 24.72
CA GLN A 107 2.27 27.20 24.22
C GLN A 107 2.18 25.75 23.71
N THR A 108 1.51 24.89 24.47
CA THR A 108 1.23 23.50 24.10
C THR A 108 0.46 23.44 22.77
N GLN A 109 -0.60 24.22 22.64
CA GLN A 109 -1.40 24.25 21.41
C GLN A 109 -0.60 24.75 20.21
N ARG A 110 0.25 25.78 20.38
CA ARG A 110 1.11 26.30 19.32
C ARG A 110 2.11 25.24 18.83
N LEU A 111 2.78 24.54 19.74
CA LEU A 111 3.74 23.49 19.41
C LEU A 111 3.06 22.32 18.66
N LEU A 112 1.93 21.82 19.17
CA LEU A 112 1.15 20.77 18.52
C LEU A 112 0.71 21.18 17.10
N THR A 113 0.25 22.43 16.95
CA THR A 113 -0.19 22.97 15.66
C THR A 113 0.96 23.09 14.67
N SER A 114 2.15 23.53 15.11
CA SER A 114 3.36 23.62 14.26
C SER A 114 3.75 22.24 13.72
N LYS A 115 3.92 21.26 14.62
CA LYS A 115 4.30 19.88 14.24
C LYS A 115 3.24 19.21 13.36
N GLN A 116 1.95 19.49 13.61
CA GLN A 116 0.87 19.06 12.74
C GLN A 116 0.94 19.70 11.34
N HIS A 117 1.27 20.98 11.26
CA HIS A 117 1.42 21.70 9.99
C HIS A 117 2.57 21.13 9.16
N GLU A 118 3.75 20.95 9.76
CA GLU A 118 4.91 20.31 9.12
C GLU A 118 4.53 18.93 8.55
N LYS A 119 3.82 18.12 9.34
CA LYS A 119 3.35 16.80 8.89
C LYS A 119 2.35 16.89 7.76
N THR A 120 1.47 17.88 7.79
CA THR A 120 0.48 18.13 6.73
C THR A 120 1.19 18.45 5.41
N VAL A 121 2.15 19.38 5.43
CA VAL A 121 2.93 19.80 4.27
C VAL A 121 3.69 18.62 3.66
N SER A 122 4.40 17.85 4.48
CA SER A 122 5.11 16.65 4.04
C SER A 122 4.18 15.63 3.35
N LYS A 123 2.99 15.39 3.92
CA LYS A 123 1.98 14.51 3.29
C LYS A 123 1.45 15.05 1.98
N MET A 124 1.23 16.36 1.88
CA MET A 124 0.74 17.01 0.65
C MET A 124 1.76 16.91 -0.48
N GLN A 125 3.05 17.08 -0.19
CA GLN A 125 4.13 16.89 -1.16
C GLN A 125 4.14 15.45 -1.70
N GLY A 126 4.18 14.46 -0.81
CA GLY A 126 4.14 13.06 -1.24
C GLY A 126 2.84 12.68 -1.97
N ALA A 127 1.71 13.31 -1.64
CA ALA A 127 0.46 13.14 -2.38
C ALA A 127 0.53 13.77 -3.78
N ALA A 128 1.15 14.93 -3.92
CA ALA A 128 1.34 15.59 -5.20
C ALA A 128 2.25 14.78 -6.13
N GLU A 129 3.34 14.21 -5.61
CA GLU A 129 4.22 13.31 -6.35
C GLU A 129 3.50 12.06 -6.85
N ARG A 130 2.78 11.35 -5.95
CA ARG A 130 1.96 10.20 -6.34
C ARG A 130 0.91 10.57 -7.39
N ARG A 131 0.29 11.75 -7.27
CA ARG A 131 -0.68 12.25 -8.26
C ARG A 131 -0.03 12.53 -9.61
N ARG A 132 1.18 13.10 -9.64
CA ARG A 132 1.94 13.32 -10.89
C ARG A 132 2.28 11.99 -11.56
N ALA A 133 2.80 11.02 -10.80
CA ALA A 133 3.10 9.69 -11.30
C ALA A 133 1.84 9.00 -11.85
N ALA A 134 0.74 9.04 -11.10
CA ALA A 134 -0.54 8.47 -11.52
C ALA A 134 -1.08 9.13 -12.80
N ARG A 135 -0.92 10.45 -12.98
CA ARG A 135 -1.34 11.15 -14.20
C ARG A 135 -0.59 10.68 -15.45
N VAL A 136 0.70 10.37 -15.33
CA VAL A 136 1.48 9.84 -16.47
C VAL A 136 0.93 8.47 -16.88
N ILE A 137 0.69 7.60 -15.90
CA ILE A 137 0.11 6.27 -16.13
C ILE A 137 -1.32 6.38 -16.69
N GLU A 138 -2.14 7.28 -16.15
CA GLU A 138 -3.50 7.53 -16.61
C GLU A 138 -3.52 8.03 -18.07
N ALA A 139 -2.65 8.97 -18.43
CA ALA A 139 -2.54 9.47 -19.80
C ALA A 139 -2.09 8.37 -20.78
N GLU A 140 -1.15 7.51 -20.38
CA GLU A 140 -0.78 6.34 -21.19
C GLU A 140 -1.94 5.35 -21.32
N THR A 141 -2.67 5.09 -20.24
CA THR A 141 -3.84 4.20 -20.22
C THR A 141 -4.95 4.71 -21.13
N GLN A 142 -5.23 6.03 -21.10
CA GLN A 142 -6.23 6.66 -21.97
C GLN A 142 -5.82 6.56 -23.45
N ARG A 143 -4.57 6.91 -23.78
CA ARG A 143 -4.04 6.76 -25.16
C ARG A 143 -4.14 5.33 -25.65
N TRP A 144 -3.87 4.36 -24.78
CA TRP A 144 -4.02 2.94 -25.12
C TRP A 144 -5.48 2.56 -25.33
N GLY A 145 -6.39 2.99 -24.46
CA GLY A 145 -7.82 2.78 -24.63
C GLY A 145 -8.30 3.32 -25.99
N GLU A 146 -7.88 4.54 -26.34
CA GLU A 146 -8.17 5.13 -27.65
C GLU A 146 -7.61 4.27 -28.80
N LEU A 147 -6.34 3.85 -28.73
CA LEU A 147 -5.72 3.02 -29.77
C LEU A 147 -6.40 1.66 -29.93
N LEU A 148 -6.77 1.00 -28.83
CA LEU A 148 -7.37 -0.34 -28.84
C LEU A 148 -8.80 -0.29 -29.41
N PHE A 149 -9.61 0.66 -28.93
CA PHE A 149 -11.04 0.75 -29.25
C PHE A 149 -11.37 1.61 -30.47
N LYS A 150 -10.38 2.30 -31.07
CA LYS A 150 -10.60 3.01 -32.33
C LYS A 150 -10.82 2.01 -33.48
N PRO A 151 -11.97 2.07 -34.19
CA PRO A 151 -12.34 1.07 -35.20
C PRO A 151 -11.36 0.97 -36.38
N ASN A 152 -10.73 2.09 -36.73
CA ASN A 152 -9.82 2.21 -37.88
C ASN A 152 -8.35 2.40 -37.47
N ALA A 153 -7.98 2.04 -36.23
CA ALA A 153 -6.58 2.09 -35.82
C ALA A 153 -5.77 0.97 -36.50
N ASP A 154 -4.57 1.30 -36.97
CA ASP A 154 -3.67 0.37 -37.64
C ASP A 154 -3.34 -0.81 -36.73
N ILE A 155 -3.59 -2.03 -37.22
CA ILE A 155 -3.31 -3.29 -36.53
C ILE A 155 -1.82 -3.39 -36.20
N SER A 156 -0.94 -2.86 -37.06
CA SER A 156 0.51 -2.85 -36.84
C SER A 156 0.90 -2.04 -35.60
N GLU A 157 0.26 -0.89 -35.37
CA GLU A 157 0.50 -0.06 -34.18
C GLU A 157 0.04 -0.76 -32.89
N LYS A 158 -1.11 -1.45 -32.93
CA LYS A 158 -1.61 -2.25 -31.80
C LYS A 158 -0.63 -3.37 -31.45
N LEU A 159 -0.15 -4.11 -32.45
CA LEU A 159 0.80 -5.20 -32.27
C LEU A 159 2.17 -4.72 -31.76
N LYS A 160 2.69 -3.60 -32.25
CA LYS A 160 3.95 -3.00 -31.77
C LYS A 160 3.88 -2.60 -30.30
N LYS A 161 2.78 -1.96 -29.88
CA LYS A 161 2.61 -1.55 -28.48
C LYS A 161 2.46 -2.76 -27.54
N LEU A 162 1.67 -3.78 -27.93
CA LEU A 162 1.59 -5.05 -27.21
C LEU A 162 2.96 -5.74 -27.10
N ALA A 163 3.72 -5.77 -28.20
CA ALA A 163 5.07 -6.31 -28.21
C ALA A 163 6.00 -5.55 -27.26
N SER A 164 5.89 -4.21 -27.15
CA SER A 164 6.72 -3.42 -26.22
C SER A 164 6.45 -3.70 -24.74
N TRP A 165 5.22 -4.05 -24.37
CA TRP A 165 4.90 -4.48 -23.00
C TRP A 165 5.36 -5.91 -22.74
N ASN A 166 5.25 -6.79 -23.74
CA ASN A 166 5.79 -8.14 -23.69
C ASN A 166 7.33 -8.16 -23.77
N ALA A 167 7.98 -7.09 -24.23
CA ALA A 167 9.44 -6.95 -24.31
C ALA A 167 10.10 -6.59 -22.96
N SER A 168 9.32 -6.34 -21.90
CA SER A 168 9.84 -6.22 -20.55
C SER A 168 10.14 -7.59 -19.92
N GLY A 169 11.07 -8.32 -20.54
CA GLY A 169 11.62 -9.55 -19.98
C GLY A 169 12.46 -9.21 -18.74
N SER A 170 11.88 -9.36 -17.56
CA SER A 170 12.66 -9.61 -16.34
C SER A 170 13.66 -10.73 -16.63
N LYS A 171 14.87 -10.67 -16.06
CA LYS A 171 15.90 -11.72 -16.25
C LYS A 171 15.24 -13.10 -16.07
N VAL A 172 15.13 -13.87 -17.15
CA VAL A 172 14.47 -15.17 -17.10
C VAL A 172 15.52 -16.21 -16.79
N HIS A 173 15.36 -16.94 -15.69
CA HIS A 173 16.26 -18.04 -15.34
C HIS A 173 15.57 -19.38 -15.64
N TYR A 174 16.07 -20.11 -16.63
CA TYR A 174 15.63 -21.48 -16.89
C TYR A 174 16.46 -22.45 -16.06
N SER A 175 15.79 -23.32 -15.31
CA SER A 175 16.41 -24.48 -14.69
C SER A 175 16.01 -25.72 -15.47
N VAL A 176 16.97 -26.36 -16.12
CA VAL A 176 16.77 -27.57 -16.94
C VAL A 176 17.30 -28.77 -16.17
N LEU A 177 16.41 -29.68 -15.79
CA LEU A 177 16.72 -30.92 -15.09
C LEU A 177 16.79 -32.05 -16.12
N LEU A 178 17.96 -32.67 -16.30
CA LEU A 178 18.15 -33.76 -17.25
C LEU A 178 18.52 -35.05 -16.51
N ASP A 179 17.76 -36.11 -16.77
CA ASP A 179 18.04 -37.45 -16.27
C ASP A 179 19.17 -38.10 -17.07
N ILE A 180 20.27 -38.44 -16.39
CA ILE A 180 21.40 -39.19 -16.95
C ILE A 180 21.52 -40.60 -16.36
N SER A 181 20.55 -41.06 -15.56
CA SER A 181 20.53 -42.37 -14.88
C SER A 181 20.51 -43.57 -15.82
N GLY A 182 20.29 -43.35 -17.12
CA GLY A 182 20.21 -44.39 -18.14
C GLY A 182 18.80 -44.95 -18.38
N SER A 183 17.82 -44.57 -17.58
CA SER A 183 16.39 -44.89 -17.79
C SER A 183 15.86 -44.45 -19.18
N MET A 184 16.51 -43.46 -19.80
CA MET A 184 16.12 -42.78 -21.04
C MET A 184 16.96 -43.17 -22.28
N TYR A 185 17.75 -44.25 -22.25
CA TYR A 185 18.61 -44.63 -23.40
C TYR A 185 17.82 -44.85 -24.71
N GLY A 186 18.47 -44.58 -25.84
CA GLY A 186 17.90 -44.77 -27.17
C GLY A 186 17.35 -43.48 -27.80
N GLU A 187 16.19 -43.58 -28.46
CA GLU A 187 15.65 -42.49 -29.27
C GLU A 187 15.17 -41.30 -28.43
N SER A 188 14.62 -41.56 -27.24
CA SER A 188 14.16 -40.55 -26.29
C SER A 188 15.28 -39.60 -25.84
N LYS A 189 16.46 -40.13 -25.49
CA LYS A 189 17.65 -39.32 -25.17
C LYS A 189 18.10 -38.49 -26.37
N ARG A 190 18.13 -39.06 -27.58
CA ARG A 190 18.50 -38.32 -28.80
C ARG A 190 17.50 -37.21 -29.15
N GLN A 191 16.23 -37.38 -28.83
CA GLN A 191 15.21 -36.34 -29.03
C GLN A 191 15.37 -35.21 -28.00
N MET A 192 15.60 -35.55 -26.73
CA MET A 192 15.87 -34.59 -25.67
C MET A 192 17.15 -33.77 -25.94
N ASP A 193 18.25 -34.42 -26.32
CA ASP A 193 19.51 -33.75 -26.67
C ASP A 193 19.32 -32.81 -27.87
N ARG A 194 18.54 -33.22 -28.87
CA ARG A 194 18.19 -32.36 -30.02
C ARG A 194 17.36 -31.15 -29.60
N ALA A 195 16.34 -31.35 -28.76
CA ALA A 195 15.49 -30.26 -28.26
C ALA A 195 16.31 -29.25 -27.43
N PHE A 196 17.17 -29.73 -26.54
CA PHE A 196 18.03 -28.87 -25.72
C PHE A 196 19.06 -28.10 -26.56
N ASN A 197 19.68 -28.74 -27.54
CA ASN A 197 20.61 -28.06 -28.45
C ASN A 197 19.92 -27.01 -29.33
N ARG A 198 18.68 -27.27 -29.77
CA ARG A 198 17.87 -26.29 -30.50
C ARG A 198 17.53 -25.08 -29.63
N PHE A 199 17.07 -25.32 -28.40
CA PHE A 199 16.81 -24.27 -27.41
C PHE A 199 18.05 -23.39 -27.17
N ARG A 200 19.22 -24.02 -27.01
CA ARG A 200 20.50 -23.30 -26.89
C ARG A 200 20.83 -22.47 -28.13
N GLN A 201 20.66 -23.02 -29.33
CA GLN A 201 20.93 -22.30 -30.58
C GLN A 201 20.00 -21.10 -30.75
N GLU A 202 18.72 -21.23 -30.40
CA GLU A 202 17.75 -20.14 -30.45
C GLU A 202 18.11 -19.00 -29.48
N LEU A 203 18.63 -19.32 -28.28
CA LEU A 203 19.10 -18.32 -27.33
C LEU A 203 20.38 -17.60 -27.80
N VAL A 204 21.30 -18.32 -28.48
CA VAL A 204 22.53 -17.73 -29.01
C VAL A 204 22.26 -16.85 -30.24
N GLN A 205 21.29 -17.22 -31.07
CA GLN A 205 20.94 -16.45 -32.28
C GLN A 205 20.10 -15.19 -31.98
N GLN A 206 19.45 -15.11 -30.82
CA GLN A 206 18.61 -13.98 -30.42
C GLN A 206 19.30 -13.16 -29.32
N GLU A 207 20.17 -12.24 -29.71
CA GLU A 207 21.02 -11.43 -28.81
C GLU A 207 20.24 -10.69 -27.70
N GLU A 208 19.05 -10.16 -28.00
CA GLU A 208 18.16 -9.55 -27.01
C GLU A 208 17.61 -10.55 -25.97
N LYS A 209 17.35 -11.80 -26.38
CA LYS A 209 16.87 -12.85 -25.45
C LYS A 209 18.02 -13.51 -24.70
N GLY A 210 19.17 -13.70 -25.34
CA GLY A 210 20.38 -14.23 -24.72
C GLY A 210 20.87 -13.34 -23.57
N SER A 211 20.94 -12.02 -23.80
CA SER A 211 21.40 -11.04 -22.79
C SER A 211 20.50 -10.92 -21.55
N THR A 212 19.26 -11.40 -21.63
CA THR A 212 18.26 -11.37 -20.54
C THR A 212 17.95 -12.75 -19.96
N THR A 213 18.60 -13.82 -20.44
CA THR A 213 18.29 -15.20 -20.05
C THR A 213 19.49 -15.88 -19.40
N SER A 214 19.32 -16.40 -18.19
CA SER A 214 20.28 -17.35 -17.58
C SER A 214 19.75 -18.78 -17.67
N VAL A 215 20.64 -19.76 -17.83
CA VAL A 215 20.25 -21.18 -17.86
C VAL A 215 21.15 -21.97 -16.92
N SER A 216 20.54 -22.70 -15.98
CA SER A 216 21.22 -23.70 -15.16
C SER A 216 20.79 -25.10 -15.59
N VAL A 217 21.77 -25.95 -15.88
CA VAL A 217 21.51 -27.36 -16.19
C VAL A 217 21.92 -28.19 -14.99
N VAL A 218 20.96 -28.96 -14.48
CA VAL A 218 21.16 -29.92 -13.40
C VAL A 218 21.04 -31.31 -13.99
N LEU A 219 22.15 -32.03 -13.99
CA LEU A 219 22.19 -33.44 -14.38
C LEU A 219 22.01 -34.27 -13.12
N PHE A 220 21.08 -35.22 -13.14
CA PHE A 220 20.90 -36.16 -12.04
C PHE A 220 20.98 -37.61 -12.51
N ASN A 221 21.69 -38.44 -11.75
CA ASN A 221 21.84 -39.87 -11.98
C ASN A 221 20.94 -40.68 -11.01
N HIS A 222 21.04 -42.01 -11.04
CA HIS A 222 20.28 -42.90 -10.17
C HIS A 222 20.63 -42.73 -8.67
N GLU A 223 21.69 -42.00 -8.35
CA GLU A 223 22.10 -41.66 -6.98
C GLU A 223 21.60 -40.25 -6.55
N ALA A 224 20.81 -39.58 -7.40
CA ALA A 224 20.28 -38.22 -7.21
C ALA A 224 21.36 -37.15 -6.93
N GLN A 225 22.61 -37.39 -7.35
CA GLN A 225 23.67 -36.39 -7.27
C GLN A 225 23.48 -35.34 -8.38
N ALA A 226 23.44 -34.07 -8.00
CA ALA A 226 23.29 -32.95 -8.92
C ALA A 226 24.66 -32.39 -9.33
N GLU A 227 25.01 -32.50 -10.61
CA GLU A 227 26.14 -31.75 -11.18
C GLU A 227 25.61 -30.44 -11.79
N LEU A 228 26.12 -29.30 -11.30
CA LEU A 228 25.68 -27.98 -11.74
C LEU A 228 26.63 -27.46 -12.82
N ARG A 229 26.16 -27.43 -14.07
CA ARG A 229 26.91 -26.79 -15.17
C ARG A 229 26.31 -25.44 -15.48
N GLY A 230 26.98 -24.39 -15.03
CA GLY A 230 26.63 -23.02 -15.39
C GLY A 230 27.07 -22.71 -16.82
N PHE A 231 26.17 -22.16 -17.62
CA PHE A 231 26.49 -21.55 -18.90
C PHE A 231 26.15 -20.06 -18.84
N TRP A 232 27.11 -19.24 -19.25
CA TRP A 232 26.92 -17.80 -19.48
C TRP A 232 26.88 -17.62 -21.00
N VAL A 233 25.78 -17.05 -21.51
CA VAL A 233 25.68 -16.59 -22.91
C VAL A 233 25.91 -15.09 -22.92
#